data_AF-T0WMA5-F1
#
_entry.id   AF-T0WMA5-F1
#
_cell.length_a   1.000
_cell.length_b   1.000
_cell.length_c   1.000
_cell.angle_alpha   90.00
_cell.angle_beta   90.00
_cell.angle_gamma   90.00
#
_symmetry.space_group_name_H-M   'P 1'
#
loop_
_entity.id
_entity.type
_entity.pdbx_description
1 polymer ?
#
loop_
_entity_poly.entity_id
_entity_poly.type
_entity_poly.pdbx_seq_one_letter_code
_entity_poly.pdbx_strand_id
1 'polypeptide(L)'
;MTKRIKLMSILAFALVLIFGFVSQNAFADSRLTIVKYGLIPGASGFSKNQTTNDGLKINNLPLDNLGNELSVVSGIHYLVYEISPIGNGSELTATNPPQSSYRISKEIADLVTDSNGVTSLSVSDGYYLIEE
;
A
#
# COMPACT_ATOMS: atom_id res chain seq x y z
N MET A 1 26.95 47.67 -22.58
CA MET A 1 25.88 46.65 -22.62
C MET A 1 24.58 47.33 -23.06
N THR A 2 24.05 47.01 -24.25
CA THR A 2 22.87 47.68 -24.83
C THR A 2 21.61 47.34 -24.03
N LYS A 3 20.64 48.27 -23.94
CA LYS A 3 19.37 48.11 -23.19
C LYS A 3 18.65 46.79 -23.48
N ARG A 4 18.77 46.29 -24.72
CA ARG A 4 18.19 45.01 -25.17
C ARG A 4 18.80 43.78 -24.48
N ILE A 5 20.11 43.77 -24.24
CA ILE A 5 20.80 42.64 -23.59
C ILE A 5 20.43 42.58 -22.09
N LYS A 6 20.27 43.73 -21.42
CA LYS A 6 19.79 43.78 -20.04
C LYS A 6 18.34 43.27 -19.91
N LEU A 7 17.47 43.64 -20.85
CA LEU A 7 16.07 43.20 -20.84
C LEU A 7 15.94 41.68 -21.06
N MET A 8 16.73 41.13 -21.98
CA MET A 8 16.74 39.67 -22.22
C MET A 8 17.30 38.89 -21.04
N SER A 9 18.31 39.42 -20.34
CA SER A 9 18.84 38.81 -19.11
C SER A 9 17.80 38.77 -17.99
N ILE A 10 17.02 39.85 -17.80
CA ILE A 10 15.95 39.89 -16.80
C ILE A 10 14.84 38.91 -17.15
N LEU A 11 14.45 38.85 -18.44
CA LEU A 11 13.42 37.94 -18.90
C LEU A 11 13.83 36.47 -18.74
N ALA A 12 15.09 36.13 -19.08
CA ALA A 12 15.62 34.79 -18.87
C ALA A 12 15.66 34.41 -17.38
N PHE A 13 16.04 35.34 -16.50
CA PHE A 13 16.06 35.12 -15.06
C PHE A 13 14.66 34.90 -14.48
N ALA A 14 13.67 35.69 -14.94
CA ALA A 14 12.28 35.52 -14.56
C ALA A 14 11.72 34.17 -15.05
N LEU A 15 12.08 33.74 -16.26
CA LEU A 15 11.65 32.47 -16.82
C LEU A 15 12.21 31.27 -16.02
N VAL A 16 13.48 31.34 -15.61
CA VAL A 16 14.12 30.32 -14.76
C VAL A 16 13.47 30.25 -13.38
N LEU A 17 13.07 31.39 -12.80
CA LEU A 17 12.31 31.40 -11.55
C LEU A 17 10.94 30.74 -11.71
N ILE A 18 10.19 31.02 -12.78
CA ILE A 18 8.85 30.45 -13.00
C ILE A 18 8.91 28.93 -13.24
N PHE A 19 9.87 28.46 -14.03
CA PHE A 19 10.04 27.01 -14.29
C PHE A 19 10.76 26.27 -13.16
N GLY A 20 11.53 26.98 -12.31
CA GLY A 20 12.24 26.39 -11.17
C GLY A 20 11.34 26.00 -9.98
N PHE A 21 10.11 26.53 -9.93
CA PHE A 21 9.15 26.25 -8.84
C PHE A 21 8.14 25.15 -9.15
N VAL A 22 8.24 24.45 -10.29
CA VAL A 22 7.42 23.26 -10.54
C VAL A 22 8.06 22.06 -9.82
N SER A 23 8.12 22.12 -8.49
CA SER A 23 8.29 20.92 -7.69
C SER A 23 7.04 20.07 -7.91
N GLN A 24 7.19 19.01 -8.69
CA GLN A 24 6.22 17.94 -8.71
C GLN A 24 6.23 17.35 -7.30
N ASN A 25 5.23 17.69 -6.49
CA ASN A 25 4.92 16.93 -5.29
C ASN A 25 4.48 15.55 -5.79
N ALA A 26 5.44 14.65 -5.99
CA ALA A 26 5.15 13.25 -6.18
C ALA A 26 4.61 12.76 -4.83
N PHE A 27 3.28 12.80 -4.67
CA PHE A 27 2.65 12.01 -3.63
C PHE A 27 3.08 10.58 -3.88
N ALA A 28 3.75 9.96 -2.90
CA ALA A 28 4.02 8.53 -2.94
C ALA A 28 2.66 7.83 -2.88
N ASP A 29 2.12 7.46 -4.04
CA ASP A 29 0.89 6.69 -4.11
C ASP A 29 1.28 5.23 -3.84
N SER A 30 1.10 4.82 -2.58
CA SER A 30 1.35 3.44 -2.15
C SER A 30 0.20 2.57 -2.65
N ARG A 31 0.49 1.37 -3.16
CA ARG A 31 -0.56 0.45 -3.64
C ARG A 31 -0.70 -0.74 -2.70
N LEU A 32 -1.85 -0.85 -2.06
CA LEU A 32 -2.26 -2.05 -1.33
C LEU A 32 -2.75 -3.09 -2.34
N THR A 33 -2.17 -4.30 -2.30
CA THR A 33 -2.63 -5.45 -3.09
C THR A 33 -2.94 -6.59 -2.13
N ILE A 34 -4.17 -7.12 -2.21
CA ILE A 34 -4.62 -8.26 -1.43
C ILE A 34 -4.73 -9.46 -2.37
N VAL A 35 -4.15 -10.58 -1.99
CA VAL A 35 -4.27 -11.85 -2.72
C VAL A 35 -4.77 -12.92 -1.76
N LYS A 36 -5.89 -13.55 -2.12
CA LYS A 36 -6.57 -14.54 -1.27
C LYS A 36 -6.37 -15.95 -1.80
N TYR A 37 -5.84 -16.80 -0.93
CA TYR A 37 -5.60 -18.22 -1.18
C TYR A 37 -6.47 -19.11 -0.32
N GLY A 38 -6.90 -20.23 -0.88
CA GLY A 38 -7.65 -21.28 -0.19
C GLY A 38 -6.73 -22.41 0.28
N LEU A 39 -6.93 -22.88 1.51
CA LEU A 39 -6.25 -24.06 2.03
C LEU A 39 -6.92 -25.34 1.50
N ILE A 40 -6.11 -26.35 1.20
CA ILE A 40 -6.63 -27.69 0.93
C ILE A 40 -7.07 -28.39 2.24
N PRO A 41 -7.91 -29.44 2.18
CA PRO A 41 -8.31 -30.19 3.36
C PRO A 41 -7.10 -30.74 4.14
N GLY A 42 -7.05 -30.45 5.44
CA GLY A 42 -5.99 -30.89 6.34
C GLY A 42 -4.79 -29.93 6.45
N ALA A 43 -4.70 -28.91 5.60
CA ALA A 43 -3.75 -27.81 5.80
C ALA A 43 -4.27 -26.85 6.90
N SER A 44 -3.34 -26.22 7.61
CA SER A 44 -3.62 -25.27 8.70
C SER A 44 -3.07 -23.86 8.46
N GLY A 45 -2.37 -23.64 7.34
CA GLY A 45 -1.87 -22.33 6.96
C GLY A 45 -0.84 -22.40 5.84
N PHE A 46 -0.15 -21.28 5.63
CA PHE A 46 1.00 -21.20 4.73
C PHE A 46 2.18 -22.04 5.24
N SER A 47 3.06 -22.43 4.33
CA SER A 47 4.38 -22.99 4.67
C SER A 47 5.12 -22.06 5.63
N LYS A 48 5.76 -22.63 6.66
CA LYS A 48 6.54 -21.86 7.65
C LYS A 48 7.63 -20.99 7.02
N ASN A 49 8.16 -21.40 5.87
CA ASN A 49 9.19 -20.65 5.15
C ASN A 49 8.62 -19.46 4.36
N GLN A 50 7.29 -19.30 4.34
CA GLN A 50 6.52 -18.28 3.63
C GLN A 50 5.57 -17.50 4.54
N THR A 51 5.57 -17.73 5.85
CA THR A 51 4.69 -17.02 6.81
C THR A 51 5.01 -15.53 6.93
N THR A 52 6.19 -15.10 6.48
CA THR A 52 6.57 -13.70 6.38
C THR A 52 7.04 -13.44 4.95
N ASN A 53 6.18 -12.80 4.15
CA ASN A 53 6.55 -12.29 2.83
C ASN A 53 6.85 -10.79 2.98
N ASP A 54 8.14 -10.45 2.98
CA ASP A 54 8.65 -9.07 3.06
C ASP A 54 8.46 -8.29 1.75
N GLY A 55 7.84 -8.89 0.74
CA GLY A 55 7.67 -8.29 -0.59
C GLY A 55 8.96 -8.24 -1.41
N LEU A 56 10.07 -8.79 -0.90
CA LEU A 56 11.39 -8.74 -1.56
C LEU A 56 11.64 -9.94 -2.48
N LYS A 57 10.77 -10.96 -2.46
CA LYS A 57 10.90 -12.17 -3.29
C LYS A 57 9.83 -12.21 -4.39
N ILE A 58 10.27 -12.06 -5.63
CA ILE A 58 9.46 -12.26 -6.84
C ILE A 58 9.52 -13.75 -7.23
N ASN A 59 8.37 -14.37 -7.54
CA ASN A 59 8.17 -15.77 -8.01
C ASN A 59 8.09 -16.91 -6.98
N ASN A 60 7.71 -16.65 -5.73
CA ASN A 60 7.34 -17.76 -4.87
C ASN A 60 5.94 -18.27 -5.23
N LEU A 61 5.84 -19.53 -5.67
CA LEU A 61 4.57 -20.26 -5.62
C LEU A 61 4.17 -20.39 -4.15
N PRO A 62 3.02 -19.83 -3.74
CA PRO A 62 2.58 -19.91 -2.36
C PRO A 62 2.19 -21.36 -2.05
N LEU A 63 2.79 -21.91 -1.01
CA LEU A 63 2.60 -23.28 -0.57
C LEU A 63 1.89 -23.30 0.80
N ASP A 64 1.09 -24.34 1.02
CA ASP A 64 0.55 -24.65 2.33
C ASP A 64 1.61 -25.26 3.26
N ASN A 65 1.24 -25.51 4.51
CA ASN A 65 2.09 -26.15 5.52
C ASN A 65 2.36 -27.65 5.28
N LEU A 66 1.80 -28.23 4.21
CA LEU A 66 2.02 -29.60 3.75
C LEU A 66 2.86 -29.67 2.46
N GLY A 67 3.22 -28.52 1.88
CA GLY A 67 4.02 -28.40 0.67
C GLY A 67 3.24 -28.38 -0.64
N ASN A 68 1.90 -28.30 -0.59
CA ASN A 68 1.06 -28.21 -1.78
C ASN A 68 0.89 -26.77 -2.23
N GLU A 69 0.75 -26.58 -3.53
CA GLU A 69 0.47 -25.27 -4.12
C GLU A 69 -0.92 -24.77 -3.71
N LEU A 70 -0.97 -23.51 -3.27
CA LEU A 70 -2.20 -22.85 -2.89
C LEU A 70 -2.96 -22.33 -4.12
N SER A 71 -4.27 -22.55 -4.13
CA SER A 71 -5.15 -22.01 -5.18
C SER A 71 -5.72 -20.66 -4.75
N VAL A 72 -5.85 -19.74 -5.71
CA VAL A 72 -6.48 -18.43 -5.50
C VAL A 72 -8.00 -18.56 -5.35
N VAL A 73 -8.62 -17.60 -4.64
CA VAL A 73 -10.07 -17.57 -4.39
C VAL A 73 -10.67 -16.23 -4.79
N SER A 74 -11.60 -16.27 -5.73
CA SER A 74 -12.35 -15.12 -6.24
C SER A 74 -13.61 -14.82 -5.42
N GLY A 75 -14.12 -13.59 -5.48
CA GLY A 75 -15.41 -13.21 -4.90
C GLY A 75 -15.38 -13.02 -3.38
N ILE A 76 -14.19 -12.86 -2.80
CA ILE A 76 -14.03 -12.57 -1.36
C ILE A 76 -14.09 -11.07 -1.15
N HIS A 77 -14.96 -10.64 -0.24
CA HIS A 77 -15.14 -9.24 0.14
C HIS A 77 -14.09 -8.83 1.17
N TYR A 78 -13.63 -7.58 1.07
CA TYR A 78 -12.71 -6.98 2.02
C TYR A 78 -13.14 -5.55 2.32
N LEU A 79 -13.34 -5.24 3.60
CA LEU A 79 -13.49 -3.88 4.09
C LEU A 79 -12.13 -3.34 4.51
N VAL A 80 -11.79 -2.16 4.00
CA VAL A 80 -10.53 -1.49 4.32
C VAL A 80 -10.82 -0.21 5.08
N TYR A 81 -10.21 -0.09 6.25
CA TYR A 81 -10.35 1.08 7.12
C TYR A 81 -9.00 1.76 7.34
N GLU A 82 -9.01 3.08 7.30
CA GLU A 82 -7.89 3.87 7.81
C GLU A 82 -8.00 3.94 9.33
N ILE A 83 -6.92 3.57 10.03
CA ILE A 83 -6.88 3.57 11.50
C ILE A 83 -5.80 4.54 11.99
N SER A 84 -5.97 5.02 13.22
CA SER A 84 -4.96 5.85 13.88
C SER A 84 -4.61 5.29 15.26
N PRO A 85 -3.32 5.31 15.64
CA PRO A 85 -2.87 4.86 16.95
C PRO A 85 -3.54 5.66 18.08
N ILE A 86 -3.83 5.00 19.19
CA ILE A 86 -4.28 5.66 20.43
C ILE A 86 -3.05 5.97 21.29
N GLY A 87 -2.84 7.26 21.58
CA GLY A 87 -1.71 7.76 22.38
C GLY A 87 -0.92 8.84 21.65
N ASN A 88 -0.35 9.80 22.39
CA ASN A 88 0.46 10.87 21.78
C ASN A 88 1.76 10.30 21.23
N GLY A 89 1.97 10.43 19.91
CA GLY A 89 3.19 9.97 19.22
C GLY A 89 3.37 8.46 19.20
N SER A 90 2.30 7.68 19.46
CA SER A 90 2.36 6.22 19.45
C SER A 90 2.34 5.71 18.00
N GLU A 91 3.28 4.86 17.63
CA GLU A 91 3.26 4.09 16.38
C GLU A 91 2.67 2.70 16.64
N LEU A 92 1.98 2.12 15.65
CA LEU A 92 1.58 0.71 15.69
C LEU A 92 2.73 -0.14 15.18
N THR A 93 3.43 -0.82 16.10
CA THR A 93 4.63 -1.61 15.79
C THR A 93 4.40 -3.13 15.84
N ALA A 94 3.25 -3.58 16.35
CA ALA A 94 2.90 -5.00 16.41
C ALA A 94 2.19 -5.46 15.13
N THR A 95 2.53 -6.66 14.65
CA THR A 95 1.71 -7.36 13.65
C THR A 95 0.36 -7.72 14.28
N ASN A 96 -0.74 -7.24 13.72
CA ASN A 96 -2.10 -7.37 14.25
C ASN A 96 -2.26 -6.82 15.69
N PRO A 97 -2.14 -5.49 15.87
CA PRO A 97 -2.27 -4.88 17.18
C PRO A 97 -3.70 -5.06 17.73
N PRO A 98 -3.89 -5.12 19.06
CA PRO A 98 -5.22 -5.25 19.64
C PRO A 98 -6.09 -4.03 19.33
N GLN A 99 -7.40 -4.20 19.17
CA GLN A 99 -8.32 -3.11 18.86
C GLN A 99 -8.23 -1.93 19.85
N SER A 100 -7.87 -2.19 21.11
CA SER A 100 -7.68 -1.15 22.12
C SER A 100 -6.53 -0.18 21.86
N SER A 101 -5.62 -0.47 20.91
CA SER A 101 -4.47 0.39 20.60
C SER A 101 -4.69 1.31 19.41
N TYR A 102 -5.84 1.24 18.74
CA TYR A 102 -6.15 2.09 17.60
C TYR A 102 -7.63 2.50 17.57
N ARG A 103 -7.93 3.55 16.81
CA ARG A 103 -9.29 3.96 16.48
C ARG A 103 -9.49 3.89 14.98
N ILE A 104 -10.68 3.46 14.55
CA ILE A 104 -11.09 3.55 13.15
C ILE A 104 -11.38 5.00 12.83
N SER A 105 -10.72 5.53 11.81
CA SER A 105 -10.89 6.90 11.35
C SER A 105 -12.01 7.00 10.31
N LYS A 106 -11.98 6.11 9.30
CA LYS A 106 -13.00 5.98 8.26
C LYS A 106 -12.83 4.66 7.50
N GLU A 107 -13.92 4.20 6.89
CA GLU A 107 -13.88 3.22 5.80
C GLU A 107 -13.36 3.91 4.53
N ILE A 108 -12.50 3.23 3.78
CA ILE A 108 -11.94 3.75 2.53
C ILE A 108 -12.28 2.91 1.32
N ALA A 109 -12.65 1.63 1.49
CA ALA A 109 -13.08 0.77 0.40
C ALA A 109 -13.83 -0.48 0.86
N ASP A 110 -14.72 -0.96 0.00
CA ASP A 110 -15.26 -2.32 -0.06
C ASP A 110 -14.75 -2.94 -1.37
N LEU A 111 -13.88 -3.94 -1.26
CA LEU A 111 -13.16 -4.55 -2.36
C LEU A 111 -13.57 -6.02 -2.52
N VAL A 112 -13.66 -6.48 -3.76
CA VAL A 112 -13.91 -7.89 -4.07
C VAL A 112 -12.75 -8.47 -4.87
N THR A 113 -12.29 -9.68 -4.53
CA THR A 113 -11.25 -10.36 -5.30
C THR A 113 -11.75 -10.79 -6.68
N ASP A 114 -10.93 -10.55 -7.71
CA ASP A 114 -11.21 -10.93 -9.09
C ASP A 114 -11.03 -12.44 -9.35
N SER A 115 -11.11 -12.86 -10.61
CA SER A 115 -10.89 -14.26 -11.02
C SER A 115 -9.48 -14.81 -10.71
N ASN A 116 -8.51 -13.94 -10.44
CA ASN A 116 -7.16 -14.31 -10.01
C ASN A 116 -7.02 -14.28 -8.48
N GLY A 117 -8.12 -14.05 -7.75
CA GLY A 117 -8.11 -13.88 -6.29
C GLY A 117 -7.40 -12.62 -5.82
N VAL A 118 -7.31 -11.60 -6.68
CA VAL A 118 -6.58 -10.35 -6.41
C VAL A 118 -7.54 -9.17 -6.32
N THR A 119 -7.26 -8.23 -5.42
CA THR A 119 -7.83 -6.88 -5.46
C THR A 119 -6.77 -5.85 -5.07
N SER A 120 -6.98 -4.58 -5.43
CA SER A 120 -6.00 -3.52 -5.15
C SER A 120 -6.65 -2.16 -4.95
N LEU A 121 -5.99 -1.31 -4.17
CA LEU A 121 -6.38 0.06 -3.90
C LEU A 121 -5.13 0.95 -3.75
N SER A 122 -5.17 2.14 -4.33
CA SER A 122 -4.20 3.20 -4.03
C SER A 122 -4.50 3.78 -2.65
N VAL A 123 -3.50 3.84 -1.80
CA VAL A 123 -3.58 4.29 -0.41
C VAL A 123 -2.49 5.31 -0.12
N SER A 124 -2.80 6.29 0.71
CA SER A 124 -1.78 7.20 1.27
C SER A 124 -0.97 6.50 2.34
N ASP A 125 0.16 7.08 2.74
CA ASP A 125 0.93 6.57 3.88
C ASP A 125 0.09 6.63 5.16
N GLY A 126 0.02 5.52 5.88
CA GLY A 126 -0.82 5.40 7.08
C GLY A 126 -0.95 3.97 7.58
N TYR A 127 -1.77 3.79 8.62
CA TYR A 127 -2.11 2.48 9.15
C TYR A 127 -3.50 2.06 8.68
N TYR A 128 -3.63 0.78 8.31
CA TYR A 128 -4.86 0.23 7.77
C TYR A 128 -5.26 -1.05 8.50
N LEU A 129 -6.57 -1.22 8.66
CA LEU A 129 -7.21 -2.46 9.06
C LEU A 129 -7.91 -3.06 7.83
N ILE A 130 -7.70 -4.35 7.61
CA ILE A 130 -8.31 -5.12 6.52
C ILE A 130 -9.15 -6.21 7.17
N GLU A 131 -10.46 -6.22 6.89
CA GLU A 131 -11.40 -7.23 7.37
C GLU A 131 -11.97 -8.01 6.18
N GLU A 132 -12.01 -9.33 6.28
CA GLU A 132 -12.69 -10.24 5.32
C GLU A 132 -14.15 -10.45 5.72
#